data_AF-V4AXH8-F1
#
_entry.id   AF-V4AXH8-F1
#
_cell.length_a   1.000
_cell.length_b   1.000
_cell.length_c   1.000
_cell.angle_alpha   90.00
_cell.angle_beta   90.00
_cell.angle_gamma   90.00
#
_symmetry.space_group_name_H-M   'P 1'
#
loop_
_entity.id
_entity.type
_entity.pdbx_description
1 polymer ?
#
loop_
_entity_poly.entity_id
_entity_poly.type
_entity_poly.pdbx_seq_one_letter_code
_entity_poly.pdbx_strand_id
1 'polypeptide(L)'
;YVVYNGRILQDNEDIHPDQMYHVIPRLVGGKGGFGSMLRAIGAQIEKTTSREACRDLSGRRMRDVNNEKKLKEWLGKQSEREREKEEKRKERIERRRNKPQHKFDDPTFFEQKNKVVEDLEDALQKGNVATATQATFG
;
A
#
# COMPACT_ATOMS: atom_id res chain seq x y z
N TYR A 1 50.60 -6.97 35.96
CA TYR A 1 50.25 -6.83 37.38
C TYR A 1 49.69 -8.16 37.85
N VAL A 2 49.93 -8.51 39.11
CA VAL A 2 49.54 -9.80 39.67
C VAL A 2 48.35 -9.61 40.60
N VAL A 3 47.41 -10.54 40.59
CA VAL A 3 46.19 -10.51 41.41
C VAL A 3 46.11 -11.76 42.26
N TYR A 4 45.79 -11.58 43.54
CA TYR A 4 45.52 -12.63 44.51
C TYR A 4 44.21 -12.32 45.25
N ASN A 5 43.27 -13.27 45.31
CA ASN A 5 41.96 -13.10 45.93
C ASN A 5 41.22 -11.81 45.53
N GLY A 6 41.32 -11.43 44.25
CA GLY A 6 40.69 -10.24 43.69
C GLY A 6 41.36 -8.90 44.02
N ARG A 7 42.51 -8.92 44.71
CA ARG A 7 43.31 -7.72 45.02
C ARG A 7 44.61 -7.71 44.23
N ILE A 8 45.06 -6.52 43.83
CA ILE A 8 46.34 -6.33 43.15
C ILE A 8 47.44 -6.44 44.20
N LEU A 9 48.38 -7.37 43.98
CA LEU A 9 49.56 -7.52 44.83
C LEU A 9 50.47 -6.29 44.66
N GLN A 10 51.00 -5.78 45.77
CA GLN A 10 52.03 -4.73 45.74
C GLN A 10 53.44 -5.33 45.71
N ASP A 11 54.42 -4.53 45.27
CA ASP A 11 55.79 -4.99 45.04
C ASP A 11 56.51 -5.51 46.30
N ASN A 12 55.99 -5.23 47.50
CA ASN A 12 56.55 -5.63 48.79
C ASN A 12 55.79 -6.78 49.48
N GLU A 13 54.86 -7.46 48.80
CA GLU A 13 54.12 -8.58 49.38
C GLU A 13 54.77 -9.93 49.01
N ASP A 14 54.97 -10.78 50.02
CA ASP A 14 55.57 -12.10 49.84
C ASP A 14 54.65 -13.06 49.07
N ILE A 15 55.24 -13.87 48.19
CA ILE A 15 54.53 -14.90 47.44
C ILE A 15 54.60 -16.20 48.24
N HIS A 16 53.43 -16.77 48.55
CA HIS A 16 53.33 -18.01 49.31
C HIS A 16 53.24 -19.24 48.38
N PRO A 17 53.92 -20.34 48.72
CA PRO A 17 53.73 -21.62 48.04
C PRO A 17 52.28 -22.12 48.18
N ASP A 18 51.81 -22.90 47.22
CA ASP A 18 50.45 -23.48 47.13
C ASP A 18 49.28 -22.46 47.02
N GLN A 19 49.56 -21.20 46.69
CA GLN A 19 48.53 -20.21 46.40
C GLN A 19 48.38 -19.94 44.89
N MET A 20 47.15 -19.66 44.45
CA MET A 20 46.86 -19.35 43.04
C MET A 20 46.93 -17.84 42.79
N TYR A 21 47.82 -17.44 41.88
CA TYR A 21 48.02 -16.06 41.47
C TYR A 21 47.66 -15.87 40.00
N HIS A 22 46.97 -14.78 39.67
CA HIS A 22 46.66 -14.42 38.29
C HIS A 22 47.62 -13.33 37.81
N VAL A 23 48.46 -13.67 36.83
CA VAL A 23 49.37 -12.71 36.19
C VAL A 23 48.68 -12.11 34.97
N ILE A 24 48.46 -10.79 35.02
CA ILE A 24 47.84 -10.03 33.94
C ILE A 24 48.92 -9.16 33.28
N PRO A 25 49.52 -9.61 32.17
CA PRO A 25 50.52 -8.81 31.45
C PRO A 25 49.87 -7.52 30.93
N ARG A 26 50.51 -6.38 31.18
CA ARG A 26 50.10 -5.10 30.58
C ARG A 26 50.74 -5.02 29.20
N LEU A 27 49.94 -5.01 28.15
CA LEU A 27 50.43 -4.74 26.81
C LEU A 27 50.75 -3.24 26.68
N VAL A 28 51.90 -2.93 26.08
CA VAL A 28 52.28 -1.56 25.69
C VAL A 28 51.48 -1.17 24.45
N GLY A 29 50.22 -0.81 24.64
CA GLY A 29 49.30 -0.48 23.55
C GLY A 29 47.96 -0.01 24.09
N GLY A 30 47.48 1.12 23.56
CA GLY A 30 46.28 1.78 24.06
C GLY A 30 45.05 0.88 23.95
N LYS A 31 44.26 0.79 25.04
CA LYS A 31 42.93 0.16 25.09
C LYS A 31 41.91 0.98 24.27
N GLY A 32 42.22 1.24 23.01
CA GLY A 32 41.54 2.19 22.14
C GLY A 32 40.56 1.56 21.17
N GLY A 33 40.61 0.23 20.97
CA GLY A 33 39.77 -0.47 19.97
C GLY A 33 38.27 -0.33 20.23
N PHE A 34 37.84 -0.44 21.49
CA PHE A 34 36.42 -0.26 21.82
C PHE A 34 35.97 1.19 21.63
N GLY A 35 36.77 2.16 22.06
CA GLY A 35 36.45 3.59 21.91
C GLY A 35 36.49 4.08 20.46
N SER A 36 37.43 3.58 19.64
CA SER A 36 37.48 3.86 18.20
C SER A 36 36.31 3.20 17.47
N MET A 37 35.95 1.96 17.84
CA MET A 37 34.77 1.28 17.32
C MET A 37 33.48 2.04 17.65
N LEU A 38 33.32 2.51 18.90
CA LEU A 38 32.17 3.35 19.28
C LEU A 38 32.14 4.67 18.51
N ARG A 39 33.29 5.31 18.24
CA ARG A 39 33.35 6.52 17.41
C ARG A 39 32.99 6.27 15.95
N ALA A 40 33.46 5.17 15.37
CA ALA A 40 33.13 4.78 13.99
C ALA A 40 31.63 4.46 13.83
N ILE A 41 31.08 3.67 14.76
CA ILE A 41 29.65 3.34 14.78
C ILE A 41 28.82 4.60 15.06
N GLY A 42 29.21 5.42 16.02
CA GLY A 42 28.51 6.65 16.37
C GLY A 42 28.49 7.69 15.25
N ALA A 43 29.49 7.71 14.37
CA ALA A 43 29.50 8.55 13.17
C ALA A 43 28.53 8.06 12.08
N GLN A 44 28.22 6.77 12.06
CA GLN A 44 27.32 6.15 11.08
C GLN A 44 25.86 6.08 11.57
N ILE A 45 25.63 6.19 12.88
CA ILE A 45 24.29 6.25 13.45
C ILE A 45 23.74 7.67 13.32
N GLU A 46 22.88 7.88 12.32
CA GLU A 46 22.00 9.05 12.30
C GLU A 46 20.99 8.98 13.46
N LYS A 47 20.63 10.14 14.03
CA LYS A 47 19.62 10.21 15.08
C LYS A 47 18.33 9.58 14.58
N THR A 48 17.98 8.42 15.14
CA THR A 48 16.71 7.76 14.84
C THR A 48 15.56 8.72 15.20
N THR A 49 14.72 9.05 14.23
CA THR A 49 13.56 9.95 14.43
C THR A 49 12.38 9.24 15.09
N SER A 50 12.44 7.92 15.23
CA SER A 50 11.44 7.14 15.96
C SER A 50 11.57 7.32 17.47
N ARG A 51 10.66 8.12 18.03
CA ARG A 51 10.48 8.32 19.48
C ARG A 51 9.53 7.30 20.10
N GLU A 52 9.13 6.25 19.39
CA GLU A 52 8.11 5.30 19.84
C GLU A 52 8.58 4.45 21.03
N ALA A 53 9.90 4.29 21.20
CA ALA A 53 10.50 3.56 22.32
C ALA A 53 10.54 4.38 23.63
N CYS A 54 10.39 5.71 23.55
CA CYS A 54 10.39 6.57 24.71
C CYS A 54 9.10 6.39 25.54
N ARG A 55 9.22 6.67 26.84
CA ARG A 55 8.07 6.77 27.74
C ARG A 55 7.67 8.23 27.91
N ASP A 56 6.39 8.46 28.14
CA ASP A 56 5.87 9.76 28.56
C ASP A 56 6.04 9.98 30.09
N LEU A 57 5.68 11.17 30.57
CA LEU A 57 5.75 11.52 32.00
C LEU A 57 4.78 10.70 32.87
N SER A 58 3.83 9.99 32.27
CA SER A 58 2.92 9.07 32.95
C SER A 58 3.47 7.63 33.00
N GLY A 59 4.63 7.37 32.38
CA GLY A 59 5.26 6.06 32.31
C GLY A 59 4.75 5.15 31.18
N ARG A 60 3.79 5.62 30.37
CA ARG A 60 3.28 4.89 29.19
C ARG A 60 4.28 5.01 28.05
N ARG A 61 4.39 3.98 27.20
CA ARG A 61 5.22 4.06 25.99
C ARG A 61 4.54 4.91 24.92
N MET A 62 5.30 5.75 24.22
CA MET A 62 4.79 6.60 23.14
C MET A 62 4.14 5.79 22.01
N ARG A 63 4.60 4.54 21.80
CA ARG A 63 3.96 3.59 20.89
C ARG A 63 2.48 3.37 21.21
N ASP A 64 2.15 3.14 22.47
CA ASP A 64 0.78 2.80 22.88
C ASP A 64 -0.15 4.01 22.72
N VAL A 65 0.35 5.19 23.07
CA VAL A 65 -0.37 6.47 22.91
C VAL A 65 -0.65 6.77 21.43
N ASN A 66 0.34 6.57 20.56
CA ASN A 66 0.16 6.76 19.12
C ASN A 66 -0.80 5.73 18.52
N ASN A 67 -0.75 4.48 18.96
CA ASN A 67 -1.67 3.44 18.49
C ASN A 67 -3.12 3.74 18.90
N GLU A 68 -3.34 4.19 20.13
CA GLU A 68 -4.67 4.58 20.62
C GLU A 68 -5.23 5.76 19.80
N LYS A 69 -4.40 6.77 19.49
CA LYS A 69 -4.78 7.90 18.62
C LYS A 69 -5.14 7.42 17.21
N LYS A 70 -4.28 6.60 16.59
CA LYS A 70 -4.53 6.03 15.25
C LYS A 70 -5.82 5.22 15.22
N LEU A 71 -6.11 4.46 16.28
CA LEU A 71 -7.34 3.69 16.38
C LEU A 71 -8.57 4.61 16.49
N LYS A 72 -8.52 5.65 17.32
CA LYS A 72 -9.60 6.65 17.44
C LYS A 72 -9.85 7.37 16.12
N GLU A 73 -8.80 7.81 15.43
CA GLU A 73 -8.92 8.45 14.11
C GLU A 73 -9.51 7.48 13.07
N TRP A 74 -9.07 6.22 13.08
CA TRP A 74 -9.61 5.20 12.19
C TRP A 74 -11.10 4.94 12.46
N LEU A 75 -11.51 4.85 13.72
CA LEU A 75 -12.91 4.70 14.09
C LEU A 75 -13.73 5.95 13.70
N GLY A 76 -13.20 7.15 13.92
CA GLY A 76 -13.85 8.40 13.49
C GLY A 76 -14.10 8.46 11.98
N LYS A 77 -13.16 7.93 11.18
CA LYS A 77 -13.28 7.82 9.72
C LYS A 77 -14.14 6.63 9.25
N GLN A 78 -14.73 5.82 10.13
CA GLN A 78 -15.61 4.72 9.69
C GLN A 78 -16.84 5.22 8.97
N SER A 79 -17.56 6.18 9.56
CA SER A 79 -18.79 6.75 8.98
C SER A 79 -18.54 7.36 7.59
N GLU A 80 -17.46 8.12 7.45
CA GLU A 80 -17.07 8.71 6.16
C GLU A 80 -16.75 7.64 5.11
N ARG A 81 -16.03 6.58 5.49
CA ARG A 81 -15.73 5.45 4.59
C ARG A 81 -16.96 4.66 4.20
N GLU A 82 -17.91 4.47 5.11
CA GLU A 82 -19.18 3.82 4.80
C GLU A 82 -20.01 4.67 3.84
N ARG A 83 -20.07 5.99 4.06
CA ARG A 83 -20.75 6.92 3.17
C ARG A 83 -20.14 6.93 1.77
N GLU A 84 -18.81 7.02 1.67
CA GLU A 84 -18.10 6.99 0.38
C GLU A 84 -18.32 5.66 -0.36
N LYS A 85 -18.32 4.53 0.36
CA LYS A 85 -18.63 3.21 -0.23
C LYS A 85 -20.07 3.15 -0.72
N GLU A 86 -21.02 3.71 0.02
CA GLU A 86 -22.42 3.73 -0.37
C GLU A 86 -22.66 4.64 -1.58
N GLU A 87 -22.02 5.81 -1.62
CA GLU A 87 -22.03 6.74 -2.76
C GLU A 87 -21.48 6.06 -4.03
N LYS A 88 -20.29 5.44 -3.94
CA LYS A 88 -19.71 4.68 -5.08
C LYS A 88 -20.58 3.51 -5.50
N ARG A 89 -21.24 2.84 -4.55
CA ARG A 89 -22.19 1.76 -4.86
C ARG A 89 -23.41 2.29 -5.60
N LYS A 90 -23.98 3.41 -5.17
CA LYS A 90 -25.11 4.08 -5.84
C LYS A 90 -24.73 4.51 -7.25
N GLU A 91 -23.60 5.19 -7.41
CA GLU A 91 -23.09 5.63 -8.72
C GLU A 91 -22.87 4.44 -9.67
N ARG A 92 -22.27 3.35 -9.18
CA ARG A 92 -22.07 2.14 -9.99
C ARG A 92 -23.39 1.49 -10.42
N ILE A 93 -24.39 1.47 -9.53
CA ILE A 93 -25.72 0.95 -9.86
C ILE A 93 -26.40 1.85 -10.89
N GLU A 94 -26.33 3.18 -10.71
CA GLU A 94 -26.92 4.15 -11.63
C GLU A 94 -26.29 4.08 -13.03
N ARG A 95 -24.95 4.03 -13.09
CA ARG A 95 -24.21 3.84 -14.35
C ARG A 95 -24.58 2.55 -15.06
N ARG A 96 -24.87 1.47 -14.32
CA ARG A 96 -25.34 0.19 -14.89
C ARG A 96 -26.82 0.22 -15.29
N ARG A 97 -27.64 1.02 -14.59
CA ARG A 97 -29.08 1.17 -14.87
C ARG A 97 -29.31 1.99 -16.15
N ASN A 98 -28.47 2.98 -16.40
CA ASN A 98 -28.45 3.69 -17.68
C ASN A 98 -28.00 2.72 -18.77
N LYS A 99 -28.94 2.29 -19.62
CA LYS A 99 -28.65 1.48 -20.81
C LYS A 99 -27.61 2.24 -21.65
N PRO A 100 -26.65 1.56 -22.29
CA PRO A 100 -25.79 2.20 -23.27
C PRO A 100 -26.67 2.87 -24.33
N GLN A 101 -26.60 4.20 -24.44
CA GLN A 101 -27.28 4.93 -25.50
C GLN A 101 -26.53 4.65 -26.80
N HIS A 102 -26.84 3.52 -27.43
CA HIS A 102 -26.35 3.22 -28.76
C HIS A 102 -27.14 4.06 -29.76
N LYS A 103 -26.58 5.20 -30.15
CA LYS A 103 -27.08 5.96 -31.29
C LYS A 103 -26.56 5.27 -32.55
N PHE A 104 -27.45 4.53 -33.21
CA PHE A 104 -27.17 3.96 -34.53
C PHE A 104 -27.47 5.05 -35.56
N ASP A 105 -26.43 5.66 -36.10
CA ASP A 105 -26.51 6.76 -37.05
C ASP A 105 -25.63 6.41 -38.26
N ASP A 106 -26.19 5.61 -39.18
CA ASP A 106 -25.52 5.18 -40.41
C ASP A 106 -26.34 5.63 -41.63
N PRO A 107 -25.91 6.69 -42.33
CA PRO A 107 -26.60 7.22 -43.51
C PRO A 107 -26.79 6.16 -44.61
N THR A 108 -25.82 5.27 -44.80
CA THR A 108 -25.85 4.28 -45.87
C THR A 108 -26.92 3.21 -45.63
N PHE A 109 -27.10 2.82 -44.38
CA PHE A 109 -28.17 1.90 -43.98
C PHE A 109 -29.56 2.53 -44.20
N PHE A 110 -29.73 3.81 -43.87
CA PHE A 110 -31.00 4.50 -44.07
C PHE A 110 -31.35 4.67 -45.56
N GLU A 111 -30.36 5.00 -46.39
CA GLU A 111 -30.53 5.05 -47.84
C GLU A 111 -30.90 3.69 -48.43
N GLN A 112 -30.19 2.63 -48.05
CA GLN A 112 -30.50 1.26 -48.49
C GLN A 112 -31.90 0.82 -48.06
N LYS A 113 -32.29 1.11 -46.82
CA LYS A 113 -33.64 0.83 -46.32
C LYS A 113 -34.70 1.54 -47.15
N ASN A 114 -34.51 2.83 -47.44
CA ASN A 114 -35.46 3.60 -48.24
C ASN A 114 -35.57 3.03 -49.66
N LYS A 115 -34.44 2.67 -50.26
CA LYS A 115 -34.41 2.06 -51.59
C LYS A 115 -35.16 0.72 -51.65
N VAL A 116 -34.99 -0.13 -50.64
CA VAL A 116 -35.71 -1.41 -50.55
C VAL A 116 -37.21 -1.20 -50.42
N VAL A 117 -37.65 -0.17 -49.69
CA VAL A 117 -39.08 0.18 -49.57
C VAL A 117 -39.63 0.67 -50.92
N GLU A 118 -38.90 1.54 -51.59
CA GLU A 118 -39.28 2.05 -52.92
C GLU A 118 -39.40 0.92 -53.94
N ASP A 119 -38.38 0.05 -54.03
CA ASP A 119 -38.38 -1.11 -54.94
C ASP A 119 -39.56 -2.07 -54.67
N LEU A 120 -39.94 -2.24 -53.39
CA LEU A 120 -41.08 -3.07 -53.00
C LEU A 120 -42.41 -2.46 -53.46
N GLU A 121 -42.61 -1.16 -53.25
CA GLU A 121 -43.81 -0.44 -53.70
C GLU A 121 -43.94 -0.52 -55.23
N ASP A 122 -42.82 -0.33 -55.93
CA ASP A 122 -42.74 -0.41 -57.39
C ASP A 122 -43.12 -1.80 -57.92
N ALA A 123 -42.63 -2.86 -57.27
CA ALA A 123 -42.95 -4.24 -57.61
C ALA A 123 -44.43 -4.58 -57.36
N LEU A 124 -44.99 -4.12 -56.24
CA LEU A 124 -46.42 -4.30 -55.93
C LEU A 124 -47.31 -3.55 -56.91
N GLN A 125 -46.94 -2.33 -57.30
CA GLN A 125 -47.70 -1.54 -58.27
C GLN A 125 -47.67 -2.21 -59.65
N LYS A 126 -46.50 -2.66 -60.12
CA LYS A 126 -46.36 -3.42 -61.37
C LYS A 126 -47.16 -4.73 -61.32
N GLY A 127 -47.12 -5.44 -60.19
CA GLY A 127 -47.91 -6.64 -59.94
C GLY A 127 -49.41 -6.37 -60.03
N ASN A 128 -49.91 -5.32 -59.34
CA ASN A 128 -51.31 -4.93 -59.36
C ASN A 128 -51.79 -4.57 -60.77
N VAL A 129 -50.99 -3.84 -61.54
CA VAL A 129 -51.31 -3.49 -62.94
C VAL A 129 -51.32 -4.75 -63.82
N ALA A 130 -50.38 -5.67 -63.64
CA ALA A 130 -50.33 -6.95 -64.36
C ALA A 130 -51.54 -7.84 -64.02
N THR A 131 -51.94 -7.91 -62.76
CA THR A 131 -53.16 -8.65 -62.35
C THR A 131 -54.44 -7.99 -62.87
N ALA A 132 -54.49 -6.65 -62.90
CA ALA A 132 -55.65 -5.92 -63.43
C ALA A 132 -55.79 -6.11 -64.94
N THR A 133 -54.67 -6.12 -65.68
CA THR A 133 -54.67 -6.36 -67.12
C THR A 133 -54.98 -7.82 -67.46
N GLN A 134 -54.50 -8.80 -66.69
CA GLN A 134 -54.88 -10.21 -66.88
C GLN A 134 -56.37 -10.47 -66.60
N ALA A 135 -56.97 -9.76 -65.62
CA ALA A 135 -58.39 -9.88 -65.32
C ALA A 135 -59.31 -9.27 -66.40
N THR A 136 -58.80 -8.38 -67.26
CA THR A 136 -59.57 -7.76 -68.36
C THR A 136 -59.53 -8.54 -69.68
N PHE A 137 -58.67 -9.56 -69.81
CA PHE A 137 -58.52 -10.37 -71.02
C PHE A 137 -58.95 -11.84 -70.84
N GLY A 138 -59.66 -12.18 -69.76
CA GLY A 138 -60.35 -13.47 -69.57
C GLY A 138 -61.87 -13.28 -69.56
#